data_AF-A0A923VF70-F1
#
_entry.id   AF-A0A923VF70-F1
#
_cell.length_a   1.000
_cell.length_b   1.000
_cell.length_c   1.000
_cell.angle_alpha   90.00
_cell.angle_beta   90.00
_cell.angle_gamma   90.00
#
_symmetry.space_group_name_H-M   'P 1'
#
loop_
_entity.id
_entity.type
_entity.pdbx_description
1 polymer ?
#
loop_
_entity_poly.entity_id
_entity_poly.type
_entity_poly.pdbx_seq_one_letter_code
_entity_poly.pdbx_strand_id
1 'polypeptide(L)'
;MINFRWYLLPQICLGLLFFAVSKQVYSQLDNNNTVKVNIANPLLLGSKAFIFGYERVIGNHPSLSVSIGRMLLPAFLNKEGHDSIKLQNNTSEKGLNISADYRFYLSKENKYDASSGIYIWPYYSYKHLPRINTWTVNTSSIQGKVGTTIALNINTVGAELGCQFVLWKKTGVDIVFAEPGVGFYQIKPV
;
A
#
# COMPACT_ATOMS: atom_id res chain seq x y z
N MET A 1 35.02 -15.19 -11.36
CA MET A 1 34.85 -13.74 -11.18
C MET A 1 33.54 -13.33 -11.83
N ILE A 2 32.46 -13.18 -11.06
CA ILE A 2 31.11 -12.88 -11.58
C ILE A 2 30.91 -11.36 -11.55
N ASN A 3 30.67 -10.75 -12.71
CA ASN A 3 30.50 -9.32 -12.90
C ASN A 3 29.17 -8.83 -12.29
N PHE A 4 29.25 -8.13 -11.16
CA PHE A 4 28.11 -7.65 -10.36
C PHE A 4 27.46 -6.34 -10.87
N ARG A 5 27.89 -5.80 -12.01
CA ARG A 5 27.59 -4.42 -12.45
C ARG A 5 26.24 -4.19 -13.15
N TRP A 6 25.48 -5.24 -13.48
CA TRP A 6 24.25 -5.10 -14.28
C TRP A 6 22.92 -5.30 -13.52
N TYR A 7 22.96 -5.68 -12.23
CA TYR A 7 21.75 -5.91 -11.42
C TYR A 7 21.27 -4.70 -10.61
N LEU A 8 22.07 -3.62 -10.54
CA LEU A 8 21.73 -2.42 -9.75
C LEU A 8 20.70 -1.52 -10.46
N LEU A 9 20.75 -1.39 -11.79
CA LEU A 9 19.85 -0.53 -12.55
C LEU A 9 18.36 -0.98 -12.51
N PRO A 10 18.02 -2.28 -12.68
CA PRO A 10 16.65 -2.74 -12.53
C PRO A 10 16.13 -2.61 -11.09
N GLN A 11 17.00 -2.76 -10.09
CA GLN A 11 16.63 -2.61 -8.67
C GLN A 11 16.41 -1.16 -8.29
N ILE A 12 17.15 -0.21 -8.88
CA ILE A 12 16.91 1.23 -8.73
C ILE A 12 15.60 1.64 -9.43
N CYS A 13 15.29 1.10 -10.61
CA CYS A 13 14.00 1.34 -11.26
C CYS A 13 12.82 0.73 -10.48
N LEU A 14 13.01 -0.44 -9.86
CA LEU A 14 12.01 -1.04 -8.97
C LEU A 14 11.84 -0.23 -7.67
N GLY A 15 12.93 0.32 -7.13
CA GLY A 15 12.92 1.25 -6.00
C GLY A 15 12.30 2.62 -6.34
N LEU A 16 12.43 3.09 -7.58
CA LEU A 16 11.78 4.30 -8.09
C LEU A 16 10.30 4.08 -8.41
N LEU A 17 9.89 2.85 -8.77
CA LEU A 17 8.48 2.44 -8.81
C LEU A 17 7.84 2.37 -7.42
N PHE A 18 8.64 2.32 -6.35
CA PHE A 18 8.19 2.45 -4.95
C PHE A 18 8.05 3.90 -4.47
N PHE A 19 8.47 4.91 -5.27
CA PHE A 19 7.76 6.20 -5.26
C PHE A 19 6.41 6.00 -5.95
N ALA A 20 5.61 5.09 -5.40
CA ALA A 20 4.23 4.94 -5.78
C ALA A 20 3.57 6.26 -5.36
N VAL A 21 3.42 7.15 -6.35
CA VAL A 21 2.51 8.27 -6.25
C VAL A 21 1.14 7.65 -6.00
N SER A 22 0.77 7.51 -4.72
CA SER A 22 -0.52 6.97 -4.38
C SER A 22 -1.51 8.07 -4.74
N LYS A 23 -2.28 7.78 -5.80
CA LYS A 23 -3.30 8.70 -6.29
C LYS A 23 -4.62 8.28 -5.67
N GLN A 24 -5.19 9.20 -4.90
CA GLN A 24 -6.54 9.02 -4.38
C GLN A 24 -7.45 10.06 -5.02
N VAL A 25 -8.65 9.65 -5.39
CA VAL A 25 -9.71 10.58 -5.78
C VAL A 25 -10.56 10.79 -4.55
N TYR A 26 -10.94 12.03 -4.28
CA TYR A 26 -11.76 12.35 -3.14
C TYR A 26 -12.97 13.20 -3.51
N SER A 27 -13.98 13.11 -2.65
CA SER A 27 -15.15 13.97 -2.65
C SER A 27 -15.36 14.58 -1.27
N GLN A 28 -15.43 15.90 -1.20
CA GLN A 28 -15.87 16.65 -0.04
C GLN A 28 -17.38 16.50 0.12
N LEU A 29 -17.83 16.03 1.28
CA LEU A 29 -19.24 15.98 1.67
C LEU A 29 -19.69 17.38 2.08
N ASP A 30 -18.87 18.02 2.93
CA ASP A 30 -18.96 19.41 3.36
C ASP A 30 -17.56 20.00 3.51
N ASN A 31 -17.44 21.20 4.12
CA ASN A 31 -16.17 21.90 4.26
C ASN A 31 -15.14 21.12 5.09
N ASN A 32 -15.58 20.25 5.99
CA ASN A 32 -14.72 19.56 6.93
C ASN A 32 -14.60 18.06 6.66
N ASN A 33 -15.53 17.47 5.91
CA ASN A 33 -15.63 16.02 5.73
C ASN A 33 -15.30 15.63 4.29
N THR A 34 -14.33 14.75 4.12
CA THR A 34 -13.88 14.27 2.80
C THR A 34 -13.83 12.74 2.78
N VAL A 35 -14.34 12.13 1.71
CA VAL A 35 -14.22 10.69 1.45
C VAL A 35 -13.23 10.47 0.32
N LYS A 36 -12.35 9.49 0.47
CA LYS A 36 -11.24 9.19 -0.45
C LYS A 36 -11.33 7.76 -0.95
N VAL A 37 -10.88 7.56 -2.18
CA VAL A 37 -10.75 6.25 -2.81
C VAL A 37 -9.38 6.18 -3.47
N ASN A 38 -8.59 5.17 -3.10
CA ASN A 38 -7.33 4.90 -3.77
C ASN A 38 -7.57 4.18 -5.10
N ILE A 39 -7.20 4.85 -6.20
CA ILE A 39 -7.35 4.31 -7.57
C ILE A 39 -6.08 3.63 -8.09
N ALA A 40 -4.94 3.89 -7.46
CA ALA A 40 -3.66 3.29 -7.84
C ALA A 40 -3.59 1.79 -7.48
N ASN A 41 -4.15 1.41 -6.32
CA ASN A 41 -4.10 0.04 -5.82
C ASN A 41 -4.85 -0.97 -6.71
N PRO A 42 -6.09 -0.71 -7.16
CA PRO A 42 -6.75 -1.60 -8.10
C PRO A 42 -5.97 -1.78 -9.41
N LEU A 43 -5.31 -0.70 -9.87
CA LEU A 43 -4.54 -0.68 -11.11
C LEU A 43 -3.23 -1.48 -11.00
N LEU A 44 -2.52 -1.37 -9.87
CA LEU A 44 -1.19 -1.96 -9.67
C LEU A 44 -1.22 -3.34 -9.02
N LEU A 45 -2.17 -3.59 -8.11
CA LEU A 45 -2.24 -4.81 -7.28
C LEU A 45 -3.43 -5.71 -7.66
N GLY A 46 -4.19 -5.31 -8.68
CA GLY A 46 -5.36 -6.03 -9.20
C GLY A 46 -6.68 -5.50 -8.65
N SER A 47 -7.77 -5.75 -9.39
CA SER A 47 -9.10 -5.17 -9.15
C SER A 47 -9.71 -5.42 -7.77
N LYS A 48 -9.21 -6.42 -7.04
CA LYS A 48 -9.65 -6.76 -5.68
C LYS A 48 -8.96 -5.90 -4.59
N ALA A 49 -7.92 -5.13 -4.91
CA ALA A 49 -7.23 -4.24 -3.99
C ALA A 49 -7.91 -2.87 -4.03
N PHE A 50 -8.61 -2.51 -2.96
CA PHE A 50 -9.36 -1.26 -2.89
C PHE A 50 -9.31 -0.70 -1.47
N ILE A 51 -9.01 0.60 -1.32
CA ILE A 51 -8.92 1.27 -0.03
C ILE A 51 -9.81 2.52 -0.04
N PHE A 52 -10.66 2.60 0.98
CA PHE A 52 -11.49 3.76 1.27
C PHE A 52 -10.85 4.56 2.39
N GLY A 53 -10.91 5.88 2.28
CA GLY A 53 -10.46 6.81 3.30
C GLY A 53 -11.57 7.77 3.70
N TYR A 54 -11.52 8.25 4.93
CA TYR A 54 -12.32 9.36 5.42
C TYR A 54 -11.40 10.33 6.14
N GLU A 55 -11.52 11.61 5.81
CA GLU A 55 -10.78 12.70 6.40
C GLU A 55 -11.75 13.71 7.00
N ARG A 56 -11.41 14.19 8.20
CA ARG A 56 -12.09 15.26 8.90
C ARG A 56 -11.12 16.38 9.26
N VAL A 57 -11.40 17.58 8.76
CA VAL A 57 -10.75 18.82 9.19
C VAL A 57 -11.18 19.13 10.63
N ILE A 58 -10.22 19.31 11.53
CA ILE A 58 -10.43 19.51 12.98
C ILE A 58 -10.00 20.92 13.45
N GLY A 59 -9.39 21.71 12.57
CA GLY A 59 -9.08 23.12 12.76
C GLY A 59 -8.70 23.74 11.42
N ASN A 60 -8.13 24.96 11.41
CA ASN A 60 -7.87 25.65 10.14
C ASN A 60 -6.77 24.97 9.28
N HIS A 61 -5.84 24.28 9.94
CA HIS A 61 -4.68 23.65 9.30
C HIS A 61 -4.51 22.15 9.59
N PRO A 62 -5.09 21.57 10.67
CA PRO A 62 -5.01 20.13 10.87
C PRO A 62 -6.26 19.35 10.43
N SER A 63 -6.05 18.13 9.93
CA SER A 63 -7.09 17.13 9.69
C SER A 63 -6.71 15.76 10.21
N LEU A 64 -7.69 14.97 10.64
CA LEU A 64 -7.53 13.56 10.96
C LEU A 64 -8.05 12.73 9.80
N SER A 65 -7.30 11.72 9.37
CA SER A 65 -7.73 10.78 8.34
C SER A 65 -7.57 9.34 8.79
N VAL A 66 -8.49 8.50 8.33
CA VAL A 66 -8.49 7.06 8.54
C VAL A 66 -8.76 6.37 7.21
N SER A 67 -8.09 5.25 6.96
CA SER A 67 -8.33 4.43 5.78
C SER A 67 -8.50 2.96 6.13
N ILE A 68 -9.33 2.28 5.36
CA ILE A 68 -9.56 0.84 5.49
C ILE A 68 -9.81 0.24 4.11
N GLY A 69 -9.33 -0.98 3.91
CA GLY A 69 -9.65 -1.70 2.69
C GLY A 69 -8.88 -2.98 2.51
N ARG A 70 -8.91 -3.48 1.28
CA ARG A 70 -8.22 -4.69 0.88
C ARG A 70 -6.92 -4.35 0.16
N MET A 71 -5.85 -5.03 0.55
CA MET A 71 -4.54 -4.95 -0.10
C MET A 71 -4.07 -6.37 -0.39
N LEU A 72 -3.42 -6.57 -1.54
CA LEU A 72 -3.01 -7.90 -1.99
C LEU A 72 -1.52 -7.90 -2.25
N LEU A 73 -0.86 -8.99 -1.87
CA LEU A 73 0.52 -9.22 -2.27
C LEU A 73 0.53 -9.75 -3.71
N PRO A 74 1.37 -9.21 -4.60
CA PRO A 74 1.62 -9.81 -5.91
C PRO A 74 2.06 -11.26 -5.78
N ALA A 75 1.62 -12.12 -6.69
CA ALA A 75 2.06 -13.52 -6.72
C ALA A 75 3.59 -13.58 -6.87
N PHE A 76 4.24 -14.55 -6.24
CA PHE A 76 5.68 -14.76 -6.45
C PHE A 76 5.93 -15.12 -7.92
N LEU A 77 6.95 -14.50 -8.54
CA LEU A 77 7.28 -14.67 -9.97
C LEU A 77 7.96 -16.00 -10.29
N ASN A 78 8.36 -16.78 -9.28
CA ASN A 78 9.08 -18.04 -9.47
C ASN A 78 8.11 -19.23 -9.51
N LYS A 79 7.51 -19.46 -10.68
CA LYS A 79 6.73 -20.69 -10.98
C LYS A 79 7.53 -21.76 -11.71
N GLU A 80 8.71 -21.41 -12.24
CA GLU A 80 9.51 -22.32 -13.06
C GLU A 80 10.85 -22.63 -12.38
N GLY A 81 10.90 -23.78 -11.71
CA GLY A 81 12.13 -24.40 -11.23
C GLY A 81 12.13 -25.88 -11.58
N HIS A 82 13.31 -26.43 -11.90
CA HIS A 82 13.52 -27.86 -12.15
C HIS A 82 13.67 -28.69 -10.87
N ASP A 83 13.39 -28.08 -9.71
CA ASP A 83 13.57 -28.72 -8.41
C ASP A 83 12.42 -29.69 -8.06
N SER A 84 12.70 -30.62 -7.14
CA SER A 84 11.77 -31.62 -6.62
C SER A 84 10.59 -31.01 -5.85
N ILE A 85 10.70 -29.74 -5.42
CA ILE A 85 9.64 -28.96 -4.76
C ILE A 85 9.32 -27.74 -5.64
N LYS A 86 8.07 -27.64 -6.09
CA LYS A 86 7.61 -26.58 -7.00
C LYS A 86 6.43 -25.82 -6.43
N LEU A 87 6.47 -24.50 -6.46
CA LEU A 87 5.31 -23.65 -6.11
C LEU A 87 4.33 -23.63 -7.29
N GLN A 88 3.23 -24.37 -7.18
CA GLN A 88 2.24 -24.47 -8.24
C GLN A 88 1.26 -23.30 -8.22
N ASN A 89 0.74 -22.97 -7.03
CA ASN A 89 -0.20 -21.88 -6.87
C ASN A 89 0.18 -21.03 -5.66
N ASN A 90 -0.04 -19.73 -5.78
CA ASN A 90 0.21 -18.78 -4.73
C ASN A 90 -0.79 -17.63 -4.87
N THR A 91 -1.78 -17.64 -3.98
CA THR A 91 -2.89 -16.70 -3.99
C THR A 91 -2.93 -15.93 -2.69
N SER A 92 -3.11 -14.62 -2.79
CA SER A 92 -3.51 -13.75 -1.69
C SER A 92 -4.85 -13.14 -2.09
N GLU A 93 -5.89 -13.37 -1.30
CA GLU A 93 -7.25 -12.90 -1.65
C GLU A 93 -7.95 -12.10 -0.54
N LYS A 94 -7.42 -12.15 0.69
CA LYS A 94 -8.09 -11.65 1.90
C LYS A 94 -7.24 -10.65 2.69
N GLY A 95 -6.32 -9.95 2.03
CA GLY A 95 -5.50 -8.97 2.75
C GLY A 95 -6.30 -7.75 3.18
N LEU A 96 -5.98 -7.24 4.38
CA LEU A 96 -6.60 -6.10 5.04
C LEU A 96 -5.56 -5.01 5.25
N ASN A 97 -5.94 -3.75 5.01
CA ASN A 97 -5.18 -2.57 5.34
C ASN A 97 -6.05 -1.64 6.20
N ILE A 98 -5.48 -1.14 7.30
CA ILE A 98 -6.05 -0.09 8.12
C ILE A 98 -4.95 0.95 8.32
N SER A 99 -5.25 2.23 8.16
CA SER A 99 -4.32 3.30 8.52
C SER A 99 -5.03 4.48 9.16
N ALA A 100 -4.26 5.27 9.90
CA ALA A 100 -4.69 6.54 10.45
C ALA A 100 -3.54 7.55 10.36
N ASP A 101 -3.89 8.80 10.13
CA ASP A 101 -2.94 9.88 9.93
C ASP A 101 -3.45 11.24 10.42
N TYR A 102 -2.51 12.09 10.85
CA TYR A 102 -2.81 13.43 11.36
C TYR A 102 -2.13 14.50 10.50
N ARG A 103 -2.87 15.09 9.57
CA ARG A 103 -2.35 16.00 8.55
C ARG A 103 -2.23 17.42 9.02
N PHE A 104 -1.08 18.02 8.74
CA PHE A 104 -0.81 19.44 8.91
C PHE A 104 -0.64 20.08 7.53
N TYR A 105 -1.57 20.95 7.14
CA TYR A 105 -1.48 21.74 5.93
C TYR A 105 -0.54 22.94 6.15
N LEU A 106 0.44 23.10 5.26
CA LEU A 106 1.48 24.13 5.39
C LEU A 106 0.92 25.51 5.02
N SER A 107 0.42 26.25 6.02
CA SER A 107 -0.27 27.54 5.85
C SER A 107 0.52 28.62 5.09
N LYS A 108 1.86 28.58 5.16
CA LYS A 108 2.72 29.54 4.42
C LYS A 108 2.83 29.23 2.93
N GLU A 109 2.69 27.96 2.56
CA GLU A 109 2.81 27.48 1.18
C GLU A 109 1.43 27.35 0.51
N ASN A 110 0.38 27.22 1.32
CA ASN A 110 -0.99 27.01 0.84
C ASN A 110 -1.76 28.33 0.80
N LYS A 111 -2.33 28.63 -0.37
CA LYS A 111 -3.23 29.77 -0.56
C LYS A 111 -4.59 29.60 0.16
N TYR A 112 -4.99 28.36 0.42
CA TYR A 112 -6.28 27.99 0.99
C TYR A 112 -6.08 27.18 2.26
N ASP A 113 -7.06 27.26 3.17
CA ASP A 113 -7.10 26.43 4.38
C ASP A 113 -7.25 24.93 4.03
N ALA A 114 -7.07 24.07 5.04
CA ALA A 114 -7.38 22.65 4.91
C ALA A 114 -8.79 22.48 4.32
N SER A 115 -9.06 21.59 3.36
CA SER A 115 -8.31 20.39 2.94
C SER A 115 -7.62 20.52 1.57
N SER A 116 -7.03 21.67 1.25
CA SER A 116 -6.31 21.86 -0.02
C SER A 116 -4.86 22.29 0.19
N GLY A 117 -3.97 21.80 -0.68
CA GLY A 117 -2.56 22.18 -0.72
C GLY A 117 -1.61 21.12 -0.15
N ILE A 118 -0.37 21.54 0.07
CA ILE A 118 0.73 20.71 0.56
C ILE A 118 0.52 20.43 2.05
N TYR A 119 0.72 19.19 2.43
CA TYR A 119 0.59 18.75 3.82
C TYR A 119 1.83 17.93 4.25
N ILE A 120 1.99 17.74 5.55
CA ILE A 120 2.87 16.73 6.15
C ILE A 120 2.14 16.02 7.29
N TRP A 121 2.41 14.74 7.54
CA TRP A 121 1.80 14.03 8.68
C TRP A 121 2.58 12.86 9.20
N PRO A 122 2.51 12.58 10.51
CA PRO A 122 2.73 11.23 11.01
C PRO A 122 1.57 10.31 10.62
N TYR A 123 1.88 9.07 10.26
CA TYR A 123 0.90 8.01 10.03
C TYR A 123 1.24 6.74 10.81
N TYR A 124 0.19 5.95 11.05
CA TYR A 124 0.29 4.55 11.42
C TYR A 124 -0.51 3.70 10.44
N SER A 125 0.02 2.55 10.05
CA SER A 125 -0.70 1.57 9.25
C SER A 125 -0.50 0.15 9.78
N TYR A 126 -1.56 -0.63 9.69
CA TYR A 126 -1.59 -2.06 9.96
C TYR A 126 -2.07 -2.80 8.71
N LYS A 127 -1.27 -3.78 8.28
CA LYS A 127 -1.57 -4.64 7.13
C LYS A 127 -1.55 -6.09 7.57
N HIS A 128 -2.62 -6.81 7.29
CA HIS A 128 -2.71 -8.26 7.45
C HIS A 128 -2.81 -8.91 6.07
N LEU A 129 -1.82 -9.70 5.68
CA LEU A 129 -1.67 -10.22 4.33
C LEU A 129 -1.54 -11.74 4.36
N PRO A 130 -2.66 -12.49 4.32
CA PRO A 130 -2.64 -13.94 4.22
C PRO A 130 -2.31 -14.39 2.80
N ARG A 131 -1.64 -15.54 2.72
CA ARG A 131 -1.18 -16.16 1.48
C ARG A 131 -1.31 -17.67 1.59
N ILE A 132 -1.99 -18.25 0.61
CA ILE A 132 -2.14 -19.69 0.46
C ILE A 132 -1.20 -20.12 -0.67
N ASN A 133 -0.34 -21.07 -0.36
CA ASN A 133 0.61 -21.66 -1.29
C ASN A 133 0.25 -23.13 -1.51
N THR A 134 0.34 -23.59 -2.74
CA THR A 134 0.24 -25.01 -3.09
C THR A 134 1.54 -25.42 -3.72
N TRP A 135 2.22 -26.38 -3.10
CA TRP A 135 3.48 -26.93 -3.53
C TRP A 135 3.25 -28.29 -4.17
N THR A 136 3.87 -28.56 -5.29
CA THR A 136 4.01 -29.93 -5.82
C THR A 136 5.35 -30.47 -5.35
N VAL A 137 5.32 -31.57 -4.62
CA VAL A 137 6.50 -32.28 -4.13
C VAL A 137 6.61 -33.56 -4.95
N ASN A 138 7.77 -33.77 -5.57
CA ASN A 138 8.11 -34.94 -6.37
C ASN A 138 9.50 -35.43 -5.95
N THR A 139 9.57 -36.05 -4.78
CA THR A 139 10.78 -36.71 -4.27
C THR A 139 10.65 -38.23 -4.44
N SER A 140 11.73 -38.96 -4.19
CA SER A 140 11.73 -40.43 -4.21
C SER A 140 10.83 -41.05 -3.12
N SER A 141 10.47 -40.29 -2.09
CA SER A 141 9.69 -40.75 -0.94
C SER A 141 8.27 -40.18 -0.87
N ILE A 142 8.02 -38.99 -1.44
CA ILE A 142 6.73 -38.29 -1.36
C ILE A 142 6.40 -37.69 -2.73
N GLN A 143 5.22 -38.06 -3.25
CA GLN A 143 4.64 -37.47 -4.45
C GLN A 143 3.27 -36.91 -4.12
N GLY A 144 3.05 -35.61 -4.36
CA GLY A 144 1.74 -35.01 -4.11
C GLY A 144 1.75 -33.48 -4.01
N LYS A 145 0.58 -32.94 -3.65
CA LYS A 145 0.40 -31.51 -3.40
C LYS A 145 0.35 -31.23 -1.90
N VAL A 146 1.12 -30.24 -1.46
CA VAL A 146 1.15 -29.76 -0.08
C VAL A 146 0.64 -28.33 -0.04
N GLY A 147 -0.38 -28.07 0.77
CA GLY A 147 -0.87 -26.71 1.02
C GLY A 147 -0.16 -26.09 2.22
N THR A 148 0.29 -24.84 2.10
CA THR A 148 0.74 -24.05 3.26
C THR A 148 0.06 -22.70 3.30
N THR A 149 -0.33 -22.26 4.48
CA THR A 149 -0.91 -20.92 4.68
C THR A 149 0.03 -20.10 5.57
N ILE A 150 0.33 -18.89 5.11
CA ILE A 150 1.21 -17.94 5.81
C ILE A 150 0.49 -16.60 5.88
N ALA A 151 0.54 -15.93 7.02
CA ALA A 151 0.07 -14.57 7.19
C ALA A 151 1.22 -13.64 7.55
N LEU A 152 1.37 -12.57 6.76
CA LEU A 152 2.29 -11.48 7.05
C LEU A 152 1.51 -10.33 7.69
N ASN A 153 1.88 -9.98 8.92
CA ASN A 153 1.39 -8.78 9.60
C ASN A 153 2.48 -7.71 9.53
N ILE A 154 2.09 -6.50 9.15
CA ILE A 154 2.99 -5.35 9.04
C ILE A 154 2.39 -4.21 9.84
N ASN A 155 3.15 -3.68 10.79
CA ASN A 155 2.84 -2.42 11.46
C ASN A 155 3.85 -1.39 10.97
N THR A 156 3.39 -0.28 10.42
CA THR A 156 4.29 0.79 9.96
C THR A 156 3.94 2.08 10.68
N VAL A 157 4.96 2.76 11.17
CA VAL A 157 4.88 4.15 11.65
C VAL A 157 5.81 4.99 10.80
N GLY A 158 5.36 6.18 10.43
CA GLY A 158 6.17 7.03 9.55
C GLY A 158 5.64 8.43 9.45
N ALA A 159 6.20 9.14 8.47
CA ALA A 159 5.70 10.44 8.04
C ALA A 159 5.39 10.41 6.55
N GLU A 160 4.49 11.28 6.12
CA GLU A 160 4.07 11.38 4.73
C GLU A 160 4.05 12.85 4.29
N LEU A 161 4.42 13.06 3.03
CA LEU A 161 4.43 14.34 2.34
C LEU A 161 3.63 14.19 1.05
N GLY A 162 2.76 15.14 0.78
CA GLY A 162 1.96 15.15 -0.44
C GLY A 162 1.16 16.43 -0.60
N CYS A 163 0.22 16.41 -1.54
CA CYS A 163 -0.56 17.57 -1.92
C CYS A 163 -1.98 17.17 -2.34
N GLN A 164 -2.96 17.92 -1.84
CA GLN A 164 -4.37 17.75 -2.16
C GLN A 164 -4.87 18.87 -3.07
N PHE A 165 -5.39 18.51 -4.24
CA PHE A 165 -5.89 19.45 -5.24
C PHE A 165 -7.41 19.35 -5.38
N VAL A 166 -8.11 20.46 -5.13
CA VAL A 166 -9.55 20.59 -5.44
C VAL A 166 -9.68 20.92 -6.93
N LEU A 167 -10.28 20.02 -7.72
CA LEU A 167 -10.42 20.17 -9.17
C LEU A 167 -11.79 20.76 -9.57
N TRP A 168 -12.85 20.33 -8.90
CA TRP A 168 -14.21 20.85 -9.08
C TRP A 168 -14.79 21.28 -7.74
N LYS A 169 -16.07 21.68 -7.70
CA LYS A 169 -16.72 22.24 -6.49
C LYS A 169 -16.54 21.42 -5.21
N LYS A 170 -16.51 20.09 -5.31
CA LYS A 170 -16.39 19.19 -4.16
C LYS A 170 -15.53 17.95 -4.44
N THR A 171 -14.80 17.90 -5.55
CA THR A 171 -14.02 16.71 -5.91
C THR A 171 -12.59 17.09 -6.25
N GLY A 172 -11.67 16.20 -5.92
CA GLY A 172 -10.27 16.46 -6.13
C GLY A 172 -9.41 15.21 -6.14
N VAL A 173 -8.10 15.46 -6.22
CA VAL A 173 -7.09 14.42 -6.26
C VAL A 173 -6.10 14.66 -5.13
N ASP A 174 -5.79 13.59 -4.42
CA ASP A 174 -4.79 13.54 -3.38
C ASP A 174 -3.55 12.80 -3.91
N ILE A 175 -2.40 13.45 -3.82
CA ILE A 175 -1.13 12.96 -4.38
C ILE A 175 -0.11 12.83 -3.26
N VAL A 176 0.34 11.60 -3.02
CA VAL A 176 1.41 11.30 -2.06
C VAL A 176 2.76 11.33 -2.78
N PHE A 177 3.68 12.17 -2.32
CA PHE A 177 5.02 12.30 -2.89
C PHE A 177 6.01 11.34 -2.24
N ALA A 178 5.97 11.23 -0.90
CA ALA A 178 6.86 10.37 -0.14
C ALA A 178 6.20 9.95 1.16
N GLU A 179 6.41 8.69 1.55
CA GLU A 179 5.86 8.09 2.76
C GLU A 179 6.96 7.33 3.55
N PRO A 180 8.06 8.00 3.99
CA PRO A 180 9.10 7.34 4.77
C PRO A 180 8.56 6.78 6.10
N GLY A 181 8.96 5.56 6.45
CA GLY A 181 8.52 4.94 7.70
C GLY A 181 9.34 3.72 8.10
N VAL A 182 9.13 3.28 9.34
CA VAL A 182 9.71 2.07 9.92
C VAL A 182 8.60 1.02 10.04
N GLY A 183 8.84 -0.15 9.43
CA GLY A 183 7.93 -1.29 9.44
C GLY A 183 8.40 -2.39 10.38
N PHE A 184 7.47 -2.93 11.17
CA PHE A 184 7.64 -4.11 12.01
C PHE A 184 6.86 -5.26 11.40
N TYR A 185 7.56 -6.37 11.14
CA TYR A 185 7.03 -7.49 10.37
C TYR A 185 6.90 -8.72 11.25
N GLN A 186 5.74 -9.38 11.18
CA GLN A 186 5.50 -10.65 11.85
C GLN A 186 4.89 -11.67 10.89
N ILE A 187 5.60 -12.78 10.71
CA ILE A 187 5.16 -13.91 9.90
C ILE A 187 4.52 -14.95 10.83
N LYS A 188 3.31 -15.42 10.49
CA LYS A 188 2.61 -16.48 11.23
C LYS A 188 2.20 -17.59 10.27
N PRO A 189 2.47 -18.88 10.60
CA PRO A 189 1.75 -19.98 9.97
C PRO A 189 0.28 -19.92 10.40
N VAL A 190 -0.63 -20.28 9.49
CA VAL A 190 -2.08 -20.31 9.74
C VAL A 190 -2.61 -21.71 9.50
#